data_AF-A0A8J8D9A0-F1
#
_entry.id   AF-A0A8J8D9A0-F1
#
_cell.length_a   1.000
_cell.length_b   1.000
_cell.length_c   1.000
_cell.angle_alpha   90.00
_cell.angle_beta   90.00
_cell.angle_gamma   90.00
#
_symmetry.space_group_name_H-M   'P 1'
#
loop_
_entity.id
_entity.type
_entity.pdbx_description
1 polymer ?
#
loop_
_entity_poly.entity_id
_entity_poly.type
_entity_poly.pdbx_seq_one_letter_code
_entity_poly.pdbx_strand_id
1 'polypeptide(L)'
;MKREEVLELMKDLHEELGDLGLTPKIGNNYWPADDSYTLQVFATNLYLEHLERILNFAKKHNLKVHIYQHGYTFCIEFYDIKHRDGDW
;
A
#
# COMPACT_ATOMS: atom_id res chain seq x y z
N MET A 1 -7.32 8.05 2.61
CA MET A 1 -7.39 7.47 3.98
C MET A 1 -6.84 8.48 4.97
N LYS A 2 -7.40 8.56 6.17
CA LYS A 2 -6.87 9.32 7.30
C LYS A 2 -5.69 8.59 7.93
N ARG A 3 -4.91 9.31 8.75
CA ARG A 3 -3.68 8.80 9.36
C ARG A 3 -3.94 7.58 10.25
N GLU A 4 -5.02 7.61 11.02
CA GLU A 4 -5.42 6.55 11.94
C GLU A 4 -5.75 5.26 11.17
N GLU A 5 -6.48 5.39 10.06
CA GLU A 5 -6.82 4.26 9.18
C GLU A 5 -5.55 3.62 8.59
N VAL A 6 -4.55 4.43 8.21
CA VAL A 6 -3.26 3.91 7.72
C VAL A 6 -2.52 3.13 8.81
N LEU A 7 -2.54 3.62 10.05
CA LEU A 7 -1.89 2.93 11.17
C LEU A 7 -2.57 1.59 11.51
N GLU A 8 -3.88 1.51 11.38
CA GLU A 8 -4.63 0.26 11.52
C GLU A 8 -4.29 -0.71 10.38
N LEU A 9 -4.33 -0.24 9.14
CA LEU A 9 -3.97 -1.03 7.96
C LEU A 9 -2.52 -1.55 8.01
N MET A 10 -1.59 -0.82 8.62
CA MET A 10 -0.22 -1.29 8.83
C MET A 10 -0.15 -2.52 9.73
N LYS A 11 -1.02 -2.62 10.75
CA LYS A 11 -1.08 -3.79 11.62
C LYS A 11 -1.62 -4.98 10.85
N ASP A 12 -2.74 -4.79 10.16
CA ASP A 12 -3.37 -5.84 9.34
C ASP A 12 -2.39 -6.33 8.25
N LEU A 13 -1.67 -5.42 7.61
CA LEU A 13 -0.67 -5.76 6.60
C LEU A 13 0.49 -6.57 7.19
N HIS A 14 0.94 -6.24 8.41
CA HIS A 14 1.99 -7.00 9.09
C HIS A 14 1.50 -8.40 9.46
N GLU A 15 0.25 -8.55 9.89
CA GLU A 15 -0.35 -9.85 10.20
C GLU A 15 -0.56 -10.71 8.95
N GLU A 16 -1.05 -10.11 7.85
CA GLU A 16 -1.43 -10.85 6.65
C GLU A 16 -0.29 -11.06 5.65
N LEU A 17 0.71 -10.18 5.63
CA LEU A 17 1.80 -10.20 4.64
C LEU A 17 3.20 -10.09 5.27
N GLY A 18 3.32 -10.12 6.60
CA GLY A 18 4.61 -9.96 7.29
C GLY A 18 5.60 -11.10 7.06
N ASP A 19 5.11 -12.30 6.75
CA ASP A 19 5.90 -13.48 6.37
C ASP A 19 6.55 -13.34 4.98
N LEU A 20 6.06 -12.43 4.14
CA LEU A 20 6.56 -12.21 2.78
C LEU A 20 7.89 -11.42 2.73
N GLY A 21 8.47 -11.07 3.89
CA GLY A 21 9.66 -10.22 3.95
C GLY A 21 9.42 -8.79 3.46
N LEU A 22 8.15 -8.38 3.41
CA LEU A 22 7.76 -7.01 3.09
C LEU A 22 8.20 -6.11 4.24
N THR A 23 8.87 -5.01 3.91
CA THR A 23 9.22 -3.99 4.90
C THR A 23 8.19 -2.87 4.80
N PRO A 24 7.16 -2.85 5.66
CA PRO A 24 6.23 -1.73 5.70
C PRO A 24 7.01 -0.46 6.09
N LYS A 25 6.85 0.60 5.31
CA LYS A 25 7.30 1.93 5.69
C LYS A 25 6.08 2.83 5.66
N ILE A 26 5.94 3.72 6.63
CA ILE A 26 5.01 4.82 6.47
C ILE A 26 5.51 5.62 5.27
N GLY A 27 4.81 5.53 4.15
CA GLY A 27 5.09 6.36 3.00
C GLY A 27 4.84 7.82 3.39
N ASN A 28 5.74 8.71 3.01
CA ASN A 28 5.55 10.15 3.21
C ASN A 28 4.53 10.75 2.21
N ASN A 29 3.64 9.91 1.66
CA ASN A 29 2.72 10.24 0.60
C ASN A 29 1.41 10.77 1.20
N TYR A 30 1.54 11.92 1.84
CA TYR A 30 0.44 12.78 2.19
C TYR A 30 -0.06 13.49 0.92
N TRP A 31 -1.35 13.37 0.62
CA TRP A 31 -2.06 14.19 -0.36
C TRP A 31 -2.63 15.42 0.33
N PRO A 32 -2.09 16.63 0.07
CA PRO A 32 -2.52 17.84 0.75
C PRO A 32 -3.93 18.30 0.37
N ALA A 33 -4.41 17.93 -0.82
CA ALA A 33 -5.68 18.42 -1.36
C ALA A 33 -6.89 17.99 -0.53
N ASP A 34 -6.81 16.84 0.15
CA ASP A 34 -7.91 16.26 0.93
C ASP A 34 -7.47 15.70 2.29
N ASP A 35 -6.27 16.05 2.72
CA ASP A 35 -5.67 15.60 3.97
C ASP A 35 -5.73 14.07 4.10
N SER A 36 -5.19 13.39 3.08
CA SER A 36 -5.22 11.94 2.98
C SER A 36 -3.84 11.33 2.80
N TYR A 37 -3.73 10.04 3.07
CA TYR A 37 -2.48 9.29 3.09
C TYR A 37 -2.60 8.04 2.23
N THR A 38 -1.47 7.59 1.67
CA THR A 38 -1.32 6.25 1.11
C THR A 38 -0.46 5.37 2.03
N LEU A 39 -0.72 4.06 2.01
CA LEU A 39 0.14 3.09 2.67
C LEU A 39 1.16 2.58 1.66
N GLN A 40 2.45 2.69 1.97
CA GLN A 40 3.53 2.19 1.12
C GLN A 40 4.22 0.99 1.73
N VAL A 41 4.56 0.00 0.90
CA VAL A 41 5.30 -1.18 1.34
C VAL A 41 6.42 -1.44 0.35
N PHE A 42 7.63 -1.66 0.87
CA PHE A 42 8.79 -1.92 0.05
C PHE A 42 9.17 -3.40 0.08
N ALA A 43 9.47 -3.93 -1.09
CA ALA A 43 9.87 -5.32 -1.29
C ALA A 43 11.13 -5.37 -2.18
N THR A 44 12.15 -6.12 -1.78
CA THR A 44 13.31 -6.36 -2.66
C THR A 44 12.97 -7.34 -3.78
N ASN A 45 12.14 -8.33 -3.48
CA ASN A 45 11.65 -9.33 -4.43
C ASN A 45 10.13 -9.45 -4.32
N LEU A 46 9.47 -9.63 -5.47
CA LEU A 46 8.02 -9.85 -5.54
C LEU A 46 7.75 -11.03 -6.46
N TYR A 47 7.26 -12.15 -5.90
CA TYR A 47 6.89 -13.32 -6.68
C TYR A 47 5.40 -13.30 -7.03
N LEU A 48 4.98 -14.14 -7.97
CA LEU A 48 3.59 -14.21 -8.43
C LEU A 48 2.61 -14.50 -7.28
N GLU A 49 2.98 -15.39 -6.36
CA GLU A 49 2.19 -15.72 -5.16
C GLU A 49 2.04 -14.53 -4.19
N HIS A 50 3.02 -13.61 -4.15
CA HIS A 50 2.92 -12.39 -3.35
C HIS A 50 1.90 -11.42 -3.94
N LEU A 51 1.83 -11.32 -5.27
CA LEU A 51 0.88 -10.45 -5.97
C LEU A 51 -0.56 -10.81 -5.64
N GLU A 52 -0.90 -12.10 -5.63
CA GLU A 52 -2.25 -12.55 -5.30
C GLU A 52 -2.65 -12.15 -3.87
N ARG A 53 -1.74 -12.34 -2.90
CA ARG A 53 -1.97 -11.95 -1.50
C ARG A 53 -2.12 -10.43 -1.34
N ILE A 54 -1.28 -9.64 -2.00
CA ILE A 54 -1.36 -8.17 -2.02
C ILE A 54 -2.70 -7.68 -2.60
N LEU A 55 -3.11 -8.27 -3.73
CA LEU A 55 -4.39 -7.93 -4.37
C LEU A 55 -5.59 -8.33 -3.51
N ASN A 56 -5.52 -9.48 -2.84
CA ASN A 56 -6.56 -9.93 -1.91
C ASN A 56 -6.68 -9.02 -0.68
N PHE A 57 -5.55 -8.61 -0.09
CA PHE A 57 -5.52 -7.63 0.99
C PHE A 57 -6.18 -6.32 0.56
N ALA A 58 -5.79 -5.77 -0.59
CA ALA A 58 -6.38 -4.54 -1.10
C ALA A 58 -7.89 -4.67 -1.34
N LYS A 59 -8.34 -5.79 -1.91
CA LYS A 59 -9.76 -6.06 -2.13
C LYS A 59 -10.54 -6.14 -0.82
N LYS A 60 -9.99 -6.82 0.20
CA LYS A 60 -10.60 -6.93 1.55
C LYS A 60 -10.83 -5.56 2.19
N HIS A 61 -9.89 -4.65 2.02
CA HIS A 61 -9.95 -3.30 2.59
C HIS A 61 -10.52 -2.23 1.63
N ASN A 62 -11.07 -2.65 0.47
CA ASN A 62 -11.61 -1.76 -0.56
C ASN A 62 -10.60 -0.69 -1.05
N LEU A 63 -9.34 -1.09 -1.19
CA LEU A 63 -8.23 -0.25 -1.64
C LEU A 63 -7.85 -0.57 -3.09
N LYS A 64 -7.27 0.41 -3.76
CA LYS A 64 -6.54 0.22 -5.01
C LYS A 64 -5.07 0.01 -4.69
N VAL A 65 -4.41 -0.73 -5.58
CA VAL A 65 -2.97 -1.00 -5.50
C VAL A 65 -2.28 -0.43 -6.73
N HIS A 66 -1.14 0.20 -6.50
CA HIS A 66 -0.18 0.56 -7.53
C HIS A 66 1.17 -0.05 -7.17
N ILE A 67 1.77 -0.80 -8.10
CA ILE A 67 3.07 -1.44 -7.91
C ILE A 67 4.02 -0.86 -8.94
N TYR A 68 5.14 -0.31 -8.49
CA TYR A 68 6.18 0.23 -9.37
C TYR A 68 7.56 -0.02 -8.79
N GLN A 69 8.57 0.12 -9.64
CA GLN A 69 9.96 0.00 -9.23
C GLN A 69 10.46 1.32 -8.65
N HIS A 70 11.05 1.27 -7.46
CA HIS A 70 11.71 2.39 -6.77
C HIS A 70 13.18 2.00 -6.48
N GLY A 71 14.07 2.38 -7.40
CA GLY A 71 15.48 1.98 -7.37
C GLY A 71 15.65 0.46 -7.52
N TYR A 72 16.33 -0.17 -6.54
CA TYR A 72 16.54 -1.62 -6.49
C TYR A 72 15.42 -2.38 -5.75
N THR A 73 14.32 -1.71 -5.43
CA THR A 73 13.19 -2.30 -4.69
C THR A 73 11.88 -2.02 -5.44
N PHE A 74 10.85 -2.80 -5.16
CA PHE A 74 9.48 -2.50 -5.53
C PHE A 74 8.80 -1.70 -4.42
N CYS A 75 8.01 -0.71 -4.82
CA CYS A 75 7.07 0.00 -3.96
C CYS A 75 5.66 -0.46 -4.30
N ILE A 76 4.90 -0.81 -3.28
CA ILE A 76 3.49 -1.19 -3.35
C ILE A 76 2.72 -0.11 -2.59
N GLU A 77 1.87 0.62 -3.30
CA GLU A 77 1.03 1.67 -2.72
C GLU A 77 -0.41 1.20 -2.63
N PHE A 78 -0.98 1.28 -1.44
CA PHE A 78 -2.40 1.12 -1.20
C PHE A 78 -3.04 2.50 -0.99
N TYR A 79 -4.13 2.76 -1.72
CA TYR A 79 -4.86 4.01 -1.64
C TYR A 79 -6.36 3.79 -1.81
N ASP A 80 -7.16 4.69 -1.24
CA ASP A 80 -8.62 4.67 -1.38
C ASP A 80 -9.02 5.09 -2.81
N ILE A 81 -10.08 4.47 -3.32
CA ILE A 81 -10.63 4.59 -4.68
C ILE A 81 -10.92 6.05 -5.07
N LYS A 82 -11.17 6.92 -4.09
CA LYS A 82 -11.44 8.36 -4.30
C LYS A 82 -10.30 9.12 -5.01
N HIS A 83 -9.07 8.58 -5.05
CA HIS A 83 -7.87 9.34 -5.40
C HIS A 83 -7.23 8.95 -6.74
N ARG A 84 -8.02 8.50 -7.74
CA ARG A 84 -7.48 8.24 -9.09
C ARG A 84 -8.28 8.84 -10.26
N ASP A 85 -9.48 9.36 -10.02
CA ASP A 85 -10.29 10.03 -11.07
C ASP A 85 -10.16 11.57 -11.05
N GLY A 86 -9.33 12.12 -10.16
CA GLY A 86 -8.90 13.52 -10.21
C GLY A 86 -7.64 13.63 -11.07
N ASP A 87 -7.74 14.35 -12.19
CA ASP A 87 -6.63 14.69 -13.07
C ASP A 87 -5.36 15.10 -12.30
N TRP A 88 -4.23 14.55 -12.74
CA TRP A 88 -2.87 14.85 -12.25
C TRP A 88 -2.44 16.29 -12.54
#